data_AF-A0A5C6ZUN6-F1
#
_entry.id   AF-A0A5C6ZUN6-F1
#
_cell.length_a   1.000
_cell.length_b   1.000
_cell.length_c   1.000
_cell.angle_alpha   90.00
_cell.angle_beta   90.00
_cell.angle_gamma   90.00
#
_symmetry.space_group_name_H-M   'P 1'
#
loop_
_entity.id
_entity.type
_entity.pdbx_description
1 polymer ?
#
loop_
_entity_poly.entity_id
_entity_poly.type
_entity_poly.pdbx_seq_one_letter_code
_entity_poly.pdbx_strand_id
1 'polypeptide(L)'
;MSNAVSITVSLKDSSSNPPKLKLKDSEGDYSDNGQLTTKVKKGANITWIPDETSGISSIEIVKKSGECDLLTANPTPNGNKYIGQVKADPGSCKSEKYSIKFKIDGDDSTYTDDPKLDLKH
;
A
#
# COMPACT_ATOMS: atom_id res chain seq x y z
N MET A 1 -21.66 -3.46 -7.16
CA MET A 1 -20.65 -3.54 -6.08
C MET A 1 -19.53 -2.59 -6.46
N SER A 2 -19.17 -1.66 -5.58
CA SER A 2 -18.02 -0.76 -5.83
C SER A 2 -16.73 -1.59 -5.82
N ASN A 3 -15.95 -1.52 -6.90
CA ASN A 3 -14.60 -2.10 -6.98
C ASN A 3 -13.59 -1.18 -6.26
N ALA A 4 -13.84 -0.81 -5.01
CA ALA A 4 -12.97 0.09 -4.25
C ALA A 4 -12.36 -0.68 -3.08
N VAL A 5 -11.05 -0.55 -2.90
CA VAL A 5 -10.29 -1.14 -1.79
C VAL A 5 -9.61 -0.02 -1.02
N SER A 6 -9.86 0.10 0.28
CA SER A 6 -9.11 1.01 1.14
C SER A 6 -8.09 0.23 1.97
N ILE A 7 -6.84 0.69 1.99
CA ILE A 7 -5.73 0.09 2.73
C ILE A 7 -5.32 1.10 3.81
N THR A 8 -5.55 0.76 5.07
CA THR A 8 -5.02 1.50 6.21
C THR A 8 -3.57 1.09 6.43
N VAL A 9 -2.69 2.09 6.48
CA VAL A 9 -1.25 1.94 6.70
C VAL A 9 -0.94 2.41 8.12
N SER A 10 -0.52 1.50 9.00
CA SER A 10 -0.19 1.84 10.39
C SER A 10 1.24 1.41 10.73
N LEU A 11 1.86 2.10 11.67
CA LEU A 11 3.13 1.67 12.27
C LEU A 11 2.86 0.41 13.08
N LYS A 12 3.68 -0.62 12.87
CA LYS A 12 3.64 -1.84 13.67
C LYS A 12 4.59 -1.73 14.85
N ASP A 13 5.85 -1.42 14.56
CA ASP A 13 6.93 -1.39 15.55
C ASP A 13 7.95 -0.32 15.16
N SER A 14 7.97 0.77 15.92
CA SER A 14 8.92 1.87 15.78
C SER A 14 10.33 1.51 16.26
N SER A 15 10.48 0.47 17.10
CA SER A 15 11.75 0.05 17.69
C SER A 15 12.51 -0.97 16.83
N SER A 16 11.85 -1.53 15.82
CA SER A 16 12.50 -2.39 14.83
C SER A 16 13.47 -1.60 13.94
N ASN A 17 14.54 -2.25 13.44
CA ASN A 17 15.52 -1.62 12.56
C ASN A 17 15.61 -2.35 11.21
N PRO A 18 15.04 -1.79 10.12
CA PRO A 18 14.23 -0.56 10.08
C PRO A 18 12.82 -0.76 10.66
N PRO A 19 12.14 0.32 11.09
CA PRO A 19 10.74 0.31 11.51
C PRO A 19 9.84 -0.40 10.50
N LYS A 20 8.79 -1.06 11.00
CA LYS A 20 7.89 -1.88 10.18
C LYS A 20 6.47 -1.37 10.18
N LEU A 21 5.80 -1.53 9.03
CA LEU A 21 4.39 -1.23 8.86
C LEU A 21 3.53 -2.48 9.08
N LYS A 22 2.25 -2.23 9.34
CA LYS A 22 1.16 -3.19 9.19
C LYS A 22 0.13 -2.59 8.23
N LEU A 23 -0.49 -3.44 7.41
CA LEU A 23 -1.56 -3.05 6.52
C LEU A 23 -2.85 -3.76 6.92
N LYS A 24 -3.95 -3.02 6.83
CA LYS A 24 -5.31 -3.55 6.96
C LYS A 24 -6.13 -3.07 5.78
N ASP A 25 -6.73 -3.97 5.01
CA ASP A 25 -7.61 -3.58 3.92
C ASP A 25 -9.11 -3.67 4.27
N SER A 26 -9.95 -3.07 3.43
CA SER A 26 -11.41 -3.12 3.56
C SER A 26 -12.02 -4.49 3.32
N GLU A 27 -11.25 -5.44 2.78
CA GLU A 27 -11.68 -6.80 2.51
C GLU A 27 -11.41 -7.73 3.71
N GLY A 28 -10.81 -7.20 4.78
CA GLY A 28 -10.51 -7.90 6.01
C GLY A 28 -9.16 -8.61 6.02
N ASP A 29 -8.34 -8.47 4.98
CA ASP A 29 -6.96 -8.96 5.00
C ASP A 29 -6.12 -8.02 5.90
N TYR A 30 -5.32 -8.63 6.78
CA TYR A 30 -4.42 -7.94 7.71
C TYR A 30 -3.05 -8.60 7.65
N SER A 31 -2.02 -7.80 7.46
CA SER A 31 -0.65 -8.28 7.39
C SER A 31 0.14 -7.82 8.61
N ASP A 32 0.37 -8.76 9.53
CA ASP A 32 1.19 -8.55 10.72
C ASP A 32 2.66 -8.97 10.48
N ASN A 33 2.92 -10.05 9.74
CA ASN A 33 4.26 -10.66 9.64
C ASN A 33 4.83 -10.69 8.22
N GLY A 34 5.31 -9.55 7.73
CA GLY A 34 6.29 -9.47 6.64
C GLY A 34 5.77 -9.73 5.21
N GLN A 35 4.57 -10.30 5.04
CA GLN A 35 3.89 -10.37 3.75
C GLN A 35 2.72 -9.38 3.72
N LEU A 36 3.07 -8.10 3.56
CA LEU A 36 2.11 -7.02 3.36
C LEU A 36 1.41 -7.20 2.01
N THR A 37 0.33 -7.98 1.95
CA THR A 37 -0.37 -8.30 0.69
C THR A 37 -1.82 -7.83 0.74
N THR A 38 -2.26 -7.12 -0.31
CA THR A 38 -3.65 -6.72 -0.49
C THR A 38 -4.22 -7.39 -1.74
N LYS A 39 -5.40 -8.01 -1.62
CA LYS A 39 -6.06 -8.65 -2.75
C LYS A 39 -6.99 -7.68 -3.47
N VAL A 40 -6.80 -7.49 -4.76
CA VAL A 40 -7.51 -6.49 -5.58
C VAL A 40 -8.17 -7.10 -6.81
N LYS A 41 -9.20 -6.45 -7.34
CA LYS A 41 -9.86 -6.86 -8.59
C LYS A 41 -9.37 -6.00 -9.76
N LYS A 42 -9.54 -6.50 -11.00
CA LYS A 42 -9.28 -5.73 -12.22
C LYS A 42 -10.14 -4.46 -12.22
N GLY A 43 -9.56 -3.33 -12.61
CA GLY A 43 -10.26 -2.03 -12.63
C GLY A 43 -10.59 -1.44 -11.26
N ALA A 44 -10.09 -2.01 -10.16
CA ALA A 44 -10.37 -1.51 -8.83
C ALA A 44 -9.65 -0.19 -8.53
N ASN A 45 -10.32 0.70 -7.81
CA ASN A 45 -9.70 1.89 -7.23
C ASN A 45 -9.15 1.52 -5.85
N ILE A 46 -7.90 1.90 -5.59
CA ILE A 46 -7.22 1.66 -4.32
C ILE A 46 -6.99 3.00 -3.64
N THR A 47 -7.28 3.08 -2.34
CA THR A 47 -6.96 4.23 -1.50
C THR A 47 -6.07 3.81 -0.34
N TRP A 48 -4.86 4.33 -0.25
CA TRP A 48 -3.98 4.17 0.91
C TRP A 48 -4.22 5.30 1.89
N ILE A 49 -4.44 4.96 3.15
CA ILE A 49 -4.81 5.88 4.22
C ILE A 49 -3.82 5.70 5.36
N PRO A 50 -3.00 6.72 5.70
CA PRO A 50 -2.16 6.64 6.89
C PRO A 50 -3.03 6.64 8.14
N ASP A 51 -2.67 5.80 9.09
CA ASP A 51 -3.18 5.83 10.46
C ASP A 51 -2.28 6.72 11.30
N GLU A 52 -2.59 8.02 11.34
CA GLU A 52 -1.84 9.02 12.08
C GLU A 52 -1.78 8.70 13.59
N THR A 53 -2.77 7.96 14.13
CA THR A 53 -2.76 7.55 15.55
C THR A 53 -1.71 6.49 15.87
N SER A 54 -1.15 5.83 14.84
CA SER A 54 -0.06 4.87 15.00
C SER A 54 1.33 5.51 15.13
N GLY A 55 1.43 6.84 15.00
CA GLY A 55 2.70 7.56 15.00
C GLY A 55 3.33 7.71 13.61
N ILE A 56 2.57 7.45 12.54
CA ILE A 56 2.98 7.79 11.16
C ILE A 56 2.58 9.23 10.88
N SER A 57 3.54 10.04 10.46
CA SER A 57 3.30 11.44 10.10
C SER A 57 2.90 11.61 8.63
N SER A 58 3.45 10.77 7.76
CA SER A 58 3.20 10.83 6.31
C SER A 58 3.57 9.54 5.61
N ILE A 59 2.94 9.30 4.45
CA ILE A 59 3.24 8.21 3.54
C ILE A 59 3.42 8.74 2.12
N GLU A 60 4.17 8.00 1.30
CA GLU A 60 4.26 8.15 -0.15
C GLU A 60 4.20 6.76 -0.77
N ILE A 61 3.31 6.56 -1.74
CA ILE A 61 3.14 5.28 -2.43
C ILE A 61 3.81 5.36 -3.80
N VAL A 62 4.78 4.49 -4.04
CA VAL A 62 5.53 4.44 -5.29
C VAL A 62 5.35 3.07 -5.93
N LYS A 63 4.84 3.04 -7.15
CA LYS A 63 4.75 1.82 -7.96
C LYS A 63 6.18 1.33 -8.24
N LYS A 64 6.46 0.03 -8.05
CA LYS A 64 7.71 -0.55 -8.57
C LYS A 64 7.44 -1.12 -9.95
N SER A 65 8.06 -0.51 -10.96
CA SER A 65 8.09 -1.08 -12.31
C SER A 65 8.79 -2.44 -12.27
N GLY A 66 8.19 -3.46 -12.87
CA GLY A 66 8.79 -4.79 -12.99
C GLY A 66 8.26 -5.56 -14.18
N GLU A 67 8.47 -6.88 -14.19
CA GLU A 67 7.90 -7.77 -15.22
C GLU A 67 6.35 -7.78 -15.22
N CYS A 68 5.75 -7.29 -14.13
CA CYS A 68 4.32 -7.37 -13.86
C CYS A 68 3.85 -6.06 -13.21
N ASP A 69 3.02 -5.31 -13.93
CA ASP A 69 2.45 -4.04 -13.49
C ASP A 69 0.92 -4.14 -13.41
N LEU A 70 0.35 -4.18 -12.20
CA LEU A 70 -1.09 -4.15 -11.98
C LEU A 70 -1.64 -2.72 -11.95
N LEU A 71 -0.89 -1.76 -11.42
CA LEU A 71 -1.27 -0.35 -11.33
C LEU A 71 -1.12 0.34 -12.69
N THR A 72 -2.12 1.16 -13.02
CA THR A 72 -2.13 1.96 -14.26
C THR A 72 -0.98 2.98 -14.29
N ALA A 73 -0.69 3.60 -13.15
CA ALA A 73 0.38 4.58 -12.96
C ALA A 73 0.85 4.58 -11.50
N ASN A 74 1.83 5.44 -11.18
CA ASN A 74 2.13 5.77 -9.79
C ASN A 74 0.88 6.31 -9.10
N PRO A 75 0.55 5.85 -7.87
CA PRO A 75 -0.51 6.45 -7.10
C PRO A 75 -0.28 7.94 -6.85
N THR A 76 -1.37 8.70 -6.85
CA THR A 76 -1.33 10.16 -6.74
C THR A 76 -1.82 10.60 -5.36
N PRO A 77 -1.23 11.67 -4.78
CA PRO A 77 -1.68 12.19 -3.51
C PRO A 77 -3.09 12.81 -3.63
N ASN A 78 -3.93 12.58 -2.62
CA ASN A 78 -5.21 13.24 -2.44
C ASN A 78 -5.38 13.57 -0.93
N GLY A 79 -5.01 14.78 -0.55
CA GLY A 79 -4.89 15.16 0.86
C GLY A 79 -3.77 14.35 1.55
N ASN A 80 -4.07 13.74 2.69
CA ASN A 80 -3.17 12.84 3.41
C ASN A 80 -3.18 11.40 2.87
N LYS A 81 -3.96 11.11 1.82
CA LYS A 81 -4.13 9.77 1.25
C LYS A 81 -3.44 9.67 -0.10
N TYR A 82 -3.27 8.45 -0.59
CA TYR A 82 -2.86 8.17 -1.96
C TYR A 82 -3.93 7.36 -2.67
N ILE A 83 -4.14 7.64 -3.96
CA ILE A 83 -5.13 6.97 -4.79
C ILE A 83 -4.45 6.38 -6.01
N GLY A 84 -4.80 5.13 -6.31
CA GLY A 84 -4.33 4.41 -7.48
C GLY A 84 -5.44 3.58 -8.09
N GLN A 85 -5.18 3.05 -9.27
CA GLN A 85 -6.13 2.22 -10.00
C GLN A 85 -5.43 0.98 -10.55
N VAL A 86 -6.06 -0.17 -10.36
CA VAL A 86 -5.67 -1.43 -10.99
C VAL A 86 -6.12 -1.41 -12.44
N LYS A 87 -5.26 -1.83 -13.36
CA LYS A 87 -5.59 -1.98 -14.78
C LYS A 87 -6.84 -2.83 -14.96
N ALA A 88 -7.72 -2.40 -15.85
CA ALA A 88 -8.88 -3.20 -16.27
C ALA A 88 -8.43 -4.48 -17.00
N ASP A 89 -7.32 -4.39 -17.74
CA ASP A 89 -6.66 -5.51 -18.39
C ASP A 89 -5.17 -5.56 -18.02
N PRO A 90 -4.80 -6.27 -16.94
CA PRO A 90 -3.40 -6.48 -16.57
C PRO A 90 -2.73 -7.61 -17.38
N GLY A 91 -3.40 -8.19 -18.39
CA GLY A 91 -2.89 -9.33 -19.14
C GLY A 91 -2.66 -10.55 -18.24
N SER A 92 -1.47 -11.15 -18.32
CA SER A 92 -1.04 -12.27 -17.47
C SER A 92 -0.55 -11.85 -16.10
N CYS A 93 -0.52 -10.54 -15.79
CA CYS A 93 0.02 -10.06 -14.53
C CYS A 93 -0.90 -10.41 -13.35
N LYS A 94 -0.33 -11.07 -12.34
CA LYS A 94 -1.04 -11.55 -11.14
C LYS A 94 -0.69 -10.81 -9.87
N SER A 95 0.50 -10.20 -9.81
CA SER A 95 0.98 -9.56 -8.59
C SER A 95 1.97 -8.45 -8.89
N GLU A 96 1.93 -7.39 -8.11
CA GLU A 96 2.86 -6.26 -8.24
C GLU A 96 3.34 -5.82 -6.86
N LYS A 97 4.65 -5.58 -6.72
CA LYS A 97 5.20 -4.94 -5.53
C LYS A 97 5.13 -3.42 -5.67
N TYR A 98 4.96 -2.73 -4.56
CA TYR A 98 5.06 -1.28 -4.50
C TYR A 98 5.83 -0.88 -3.24
N SER A 99 6.36 0.33 -3.20
CA SER A 99 6.99 0.88 -2.00
C SER A 99 6.03 1.81 -1.28
N ILE A 100 6.04 1.70 0.05
CA ILE A 100 5.51 2.71 0.95
C ILE A 100 6.71 3.37 1.60
N LYS A 101 7.00 4.61 1.22
CA LYS A 101 7.90 5.44 2.02
C LYS A 101 7.07 6.08 3.13
N PHE A 102 7.61 6.14 4.34
CA PHE A 102 6.90 6.71 5.47
C PHE A 102 7.84 7.43 6.43
N LYS A 103 7.27 8.36 7.19
CA LYS A 103 7.94 9.05 8.29
C LYS A 103 7.21 8.78 9.60
N ILE A 104 7.96 8.77 10.69
CA ILE A 104 7.45 8.58 12.05
C ILE A 104 7.39 9.94 12.74
N ASP A 105 6.38 10.18 13.55
CA ASP A 105 6.26 11.41 14.33
C ASP A 105 7.45 11.59 15.27
N GLY A 106 8.09 12.76 15.21
CA GLY A 106 9.28 13.06 16.00
C GLY A 106 10.60 12.52 15.44
N ASP A 107 10.59 11.97 14.22
CA ASP A 107 11.79 11.51 13.49
C ASP A 107 11.85 12.13 12.09
N ASP A 108 13.03 12.63 11.70
CA ASP A 108 13.29 13.23 10.38
C ASP A 108 13.64 12.18 9.31
N SER A 109 13.88 10.94 9.73
CA SER A 109 14.25 9.83 8.86
C SER A 109 13.08 9.40 7.98
N THR A 110 13.39 8.99 6.75
CA THR A 110 12.42 8.37 5.85
C THR A 110 12.68 6.88 5.77
N TYR A 111 11.66 6.09 6.07
CA TYR A 111 11.70 4.64 6.04
C TYR A 111 10.96 4.11 4.82
N THR A 112 11.16 2.83 4.50
CA THR A 112 10.49 2.18 3.37
C THR A 112 10.11 0.76 3.71
N ASP A 113 8.89 0.38 3.33
CA ASP A 113 8.43 -1.01 3.30
C ASP A 113 7.90 -1.36 1.90
N ASP A 114 7.96 -2.64 1.54
CA ASP A 114 7.70 -3.09 0.16
C ASP A 114 6.57 -4.13 0.08
N PRO A 115 5.31 -3.70 0.29
CA PRO A 115 4.14 -4.55 0.12
C PRO A 115 3.89 -5.01 -1.32
N LYS A 116 2.90 -5.88 -1.45
CA LYS A 116 2.46 -6.51 -2.69
C LYS A 116 0.95 -6.36 -2.89
N LEU A 117 0.52 -6.12 -4.12
CA LEU A 117 -0.86 -6.30 -4.57
C LEU A 117 -0.97 -7.66 -5.26
N ASP A 118 -2.00 -8.43 -4.94
CA ASP A 118 -2.34 -9.67 -5.63
C ASP A 118 -3.71 -9.56 -6.29
N LEU A 119 -3.81 -9.96 -7.55
CA LEU A 119 -5.08 -9.97 -8.27
C LEU A 119 -5.94 -11.15 -7.79
N LYS A 120 -7.17 -10.87 -7.33
CA LYS A 120 -8.17 -11.90 -7.01
C LYS A 120 -8.50 -12.69 -8.28
N HIS A 121 -8.45 -14.02 -8.16
CA HIS A 121 -8.95 -14.95 -9.16
C HIS A 121 -10.47 -15.08 -9.10
#